data_AF-A0A118K2D3-F1
#
_entry.id   AF-A0A118K2D3-F1
#
_cell.length_a   1.000
_cell.length_b   1.000
_cell.length_c   1.000
_cell.angle_alpha   90.00
_cell.angle_beta   90.00
_cell.angle_gamma   90.00
#
_symmetry.space_group_name_H-M   'P 1'
#
loop_
_entity.id
_entity.type
_entity.pdbx_description
1 polymer ?
#
loop_
_entity_poly.entity_id
_entity_poly.type
_entity_poly.pdbx_seq_one_letter_code
_entity_poly.pdbx_strand_id
1 'polypeptide(L)'
;MSIFRIVPSNIKDICLIMSSLSIFYLLSHPLTAPIPTAPTLISVVARPPTTIRHILFSIASSHKSYNNRKPYLRLWYKPNFTNAIVFLDRPVTDSDAGGGSDLPPIIISGDTSRFPYTFPHGLRSAIRVARIVKEAVESDESDDIRWYVFGDDDTVFFTENLVKVLAEYDHDRWFYIGSVSESYEQNLRHSFNMAFGGGGFVISRSLARVLARVLDSCLMRYPHVYGSDSRVFSCLVELGVDVRGDMSGILSAHPLPPLLSLHHLDLVDPIFPGLTRLEAVKHLFEAAEHDPARILQQTVCYDSSNSITVSVSWGYVVQVFEGNQFLPDLIQVQKTFGSWRRKENLLSSLHMFNMRDYHKDLCKAPDTFFLEGLDPDTDRFHTSYKRNTASNCSRSNVIRDLMNIRVFSRRLDADTEQDHNDTLLLGIKPVYGLSLHMTDFNDTSRYYMIESDPSRSTVCYQKYKFIRSK
;
A
#
# COMPACT_ATOMS: atom_id res chain seq x y z
N MET A 1 -32.29 -43.44 77.11
CA MET A 1 -33.57 -42.77 77.46
C MET A 1 -33.30 -41.27 77.45
N SER A 2 -33.98 -40.53 76.58
CA SER A 2 -33.93 -39.05 76.41
C SER A 2 -32.56 -38.42 76.03
N ILE A 3 -32.41 -37.59 74.97
CA ILE A 3 -33.10 -36.32 74.62
C ILE A 3 -32.64 -35.21 75.59
N PHE A 4 -32.14 -34.01 75.24
CA PHE A 4 -32.10 -33.11 74.06
C PHE A 4 -30.70 -32.40 74.06
N ARG A 5 -30.23 -31.53 73.14
CA ARG A 5 -30.82 -30.51 72.24
C ARG A 5 -29.72 -30.10 71.22
N ILE A 6 -30.00 -30.03 69.93
CA ILE A 6 -29.18 -29.26 68.97
C ILE A 6 -30.03 -28.06 68.57
N VAL A 7 -29.50 -26.85 68.74
CA VAL A 7 -30.15 -25.61 68.30
C VAL A 7 -29.76 -25.36 66.84
N PRO A 8 -30.71 -25.24 65.90
CA PRO A 8 -30.40 -24.84 64.53
C PRO A 8 -29.83 -23.42 64.49
N SER A 9 -28.82 -23.19 63.66
CA SER A 9 -28.30 -21.85 63.40
C SER A 9 -29.25 -21.11 62.46
N ASN A 10 -30.02 -20.16 63.01
CA ASN A 10 -30.99 -19.30 62.31
C ASN A 10 -30.43 -18.63 61.03
N ILE A 11 -29.10 -18.52 60.89
CA ILE A 11 -28.43 -17.91 59.73
C ILE A 11 -28.71 -18.69 58.45
N LYS A 12 -28.74 -20.04 58.49
CA LYS A 12 -28.97 -20.86 57.28
C LYS A 12 -30.39 -20.66 56.73
N ASP A 13 -31.36 -20.60 57.62
CA ASP A 13 -32.76 -20.41 57.26
C ASP A 13 -33.01 -18.99 56.72
N ILE A 14 -32.37 -17.97 57.30
CA ILE A 14 -32.39 -16.60 56.78
C ILE A 14 -31.78 -16.53 55.37
N CYS A 15 -30.64 -17.17 55.12
CA CYS A 15 -30.03 -17.22 53.79
C CYS A 15 -30.92 -17.93 52.76
N LEU A 16 -31.60 -19.01 53.14
CA LEU A 16 -32.55 -19.72 52.26
C LEU A 16 -33.79 -18.88 51.94
N ILE A 17 -34.32 -18.13 52.93
CA ILE A 17 -35.45 -17.21 52.73
C ILE A 17 -35.05 -16.05 51.81
N MET A 18 -33.88 -15.44 52.00
CA MET A 18 -33.40 -14.36 51.12
C MET A 18 -33.14 -14.84 49.69
N SER A 19 -32.59 -16.06 49.54
CA SER A 19 -32.42 -16.71 48.23
C SER A 19 -33.76 -16.96 47.53
N SER A 20 -34.75 -17.54 48.23
CA SER A 20 -36.06 -17.81 47.63
C SER A 20 -36.81 -16.53 47.26
N LEU A 21 -36.76 -15.49 48.10
CA LEU A 21 -37.34 -14.18 47.79
C LEU A 21 -36.69 -13.54 46.56
N SER A 22 -35.37 -13.68 46.38
CA SER A 22 -34.68 -13.16 45.20
C SER A 22 -35.08 -13.91 43.92
N ILE A 23 -35.27 -15.24 44.01
CA ILE A 23 -35.77 -16.07 42.89
C ILE A 23 -37.22 -15.71 42.56
N PHE A 24 -38.09 -15.54 43.57
CA PHE A 24 -39.48 -15.08 43.36
C PHE A 24 -39.54 -13.67 42.76
N TYR A 25 -38.66 -12.76 43.15
CA TYR A 25 -38.56 -11.42 42.55
C TYR A 25 -38.19 -11.53 41.05
N LEU A 26 -37.16 -12.31 40.71
CA LEU A 26 -36.75 -12.54 39.31
C LEU A 26 -37.82 -13.25 38.47
N LEU A 27 -38.61 -14.16 39.05
CA LEU A 27 -39.69 -14.87 38.35
C LEU A 27 -40.98 -14.05 38.24
N SER A 28 -41.24 -13.11 39.16
CA SER A 28 -42.44 -12.25 39.14
C SER A 28 -42.25 -10.96 38.35
N HIS A 29 -41.04 -10.66 37.89
CA HIS A 29 -40.72 -9.53 37.02
C HIS A 29 -40.42 -10.06 35.61
N PRO A 30 -41.44 -10.29 34.76
CA PRO A 30 -41.18 -10.62 33.36
C PRO A 30 -40.38 -9.48 32.71
N LEU A 31 -39.25 -9.84 32.11
CA LEU A 31 -38.43 -8.94 31.28
C LEU A 31 -39.12 -8.66 29.93
N THR A 32 -40.37 -8.20 29.98
CA THR A 32 -41.07 -7.58 28.86
C THR A 32 -40.61 -6.13 28.70
N ALA A 33 -39.32 -5.96 28.41
CA ALA A 33 -38.92 -4.85 27.55
C ALA A 33 -39.57 -5.12 26.17
N PRO A 34 -40.35 -4.18 25.60
CA PRO A 34 -40.90 -4.38 24.27
C PRO A 34 -39.74 -4.46 23.28
N ILE A 35 -39.49 -5.63 22.70
CA ILE A 35 -38.63 -5.73 21.52
C ILE A 35 -39.34 -4.93 20.43
N PRO A 36 -38.75 -3.86 19.89
CA PRO A 36 -39.35 -3.14 18.78
C PRO A 36 -39.25 -4.04 17.55
N THR A 37 -40.27 -4.85 17.28
CA THR A 37 -40.44 -5.62 16.04
C THR A 37 -40.91 -4.73 14.88
N ALA A 38 -40.36 -3.52 14.81
CA ALA A 38 -40.15 -2.89 13.51
C ALA A 38 -38.82 -3.45 12.98
N PRO A 39 -38.75 -3.99 11.75
CA PRO A 39 -37.47 -4.01 11.07
C PRO A 39 -37.03 -2.55 10.97
N THR A 40 -36.02 -2.16 11.75
CA THR A 40 -35.22 -1.01 11.38
C THR A 40 -34.70 -1.35 9.99
N LEU A 41 -35.32 -0.76 8.98
CA LEU A 41 -34.56 -0.33 7.82
C LEU A 41 -33.41 0.47 8.44
N ILE A 42 -32.24 -0.17 8.52
CA ILE A 42 -31.02 0.55 8.23
C ILE A 42 -31.26 1.04 6.81
N SER A 43 -31.84 2.23 6.73
CA SER A 43 -31.66 3.08 5.57
C SER A 43 -30.16 3.28 5.51
N VAL A 44 -29.50 2.39 4.75
CA VAL A 44 -28.29 2.75 4.05
C VAL A 44 -28.74 3.96 3.27
N VAL A 45 -28.47 5.15 3.83
CA VAL A 45 -28.82 6.41 3.20
C VAL A 45 -28.01 6.42 1.92
N ALA A 46 -28.66 5.99 0.84
CA ALA A 46 -28.06 5.87 -0.47
C ALA A 46 -27.60 7.29 -0.78
N ARG A 47 -26.27 7.49 -0.73
CA ARG A 47 -25.69 8.82 -0.85
C ARG A 47 -26.26 9.44 -2.13
N PRO A 48 -26.78 10.68 -2.08
CA PRO A 48 -27.43 11.28 -3.24
C PRO A 48 -26.49 11.18 -4.44
N PRO A 49 -26.96 10.74 -5.61
CA PRO A 49 -26.09 10.33 -6.71
C PRO A 49 -25.13 11.46 -7.12
N THR A 50 -23.95 11.11 -7.61
CA THR A 50 -23.02 12.11 -8.15
C THR A 50 -23.70 12.83 -9.31
N THR A 51 -23.62 14.16 -9.29
CA THR A 51 -24.15 15.05 -10.34
C THR A 51 -23.07 16.04 -10.73
N ILE A 52 -23.29 16.81 -11.80
CA ILE A 52 -22.32 17.80 -12.29
C ILE A 52 -21.89 18.83 -11.23
N ARG A 53 -22.77 19.13 -10.25
CA ARG A 53 -22.48 20.05 -9.13
C ARG A 53 -21.48 19.51 -8.10
N HIS A 54 -21.18 18.22 -8.14
CA HIS A 54 -20.21 17.58 -7.25
C HIS A 54 -18.83 17.37 -7.91
N ILE A 55 -18.61 17.96 -9.09
CA ILE A 55 -17.41 17.78 -9.91
C ILE A 55 -16.79 19.16 -10.15
N LEU A 56 -15.53 19.36 -9.79
CA LEU A 56 -14.77 20.57 -10.08
C LEU A 56 -13.82 20.34 -11.27
N PHE A 57 -14.06 21.05 -12.38
CA PHE A 57 -13.20 21.01 -13.56
C PHE A 57 -12.09 22.07 -13.45
N SER A 58 -10.84 21.61 -13.35
CA SER A 58 -9.64 22.42 -13.13
C SER A 58 -8.81 22.43 -14.40
N ILE A 59 -8.96 23.50 -15.18
CA ILE A 59 -8.45 23.59 -16.54
C ILE A 59 -7.09 24.28 -16.55
N ALA A 60 -6.06 23.56 -17.00
CA ALA A 60 -4.73 24.10 -17.21
C ALA A 60 -4.68 24.94 -18.49
N SER A 61 -4.27 26.20 -18.38
CA SER A 61 -4.16 27.10 -19.53
C SER A 61 -2.94 28.01 -19.38
N SER A 62 -2.62 28.78 -20.42
CA SER A 62 -1.63 29.85 -20.38
C SER A 62 -2.21 31.10 -21.02
N HIS A 63 -1.76 32.27 -20.59
CA HIS A 63 -2.13 33.55 -21.22
C HIS A 63 -1.93 33.52 -22.75
N LYS A 64 -0.90 32.80 -23.24
CA LYS A 64 -0.61 32.67 -24.68
C LYS A 64 -1.65 31.81 -25.42
N SER A 65 -2.20 30.77 -24.78
CA SER A 65 -3.11 29.81 -25.41
C SER A 65 -4.59 30.16 -25.17
N TYR A 66 -4.90 30.73 -24.01
CA TYR A 66 -6.26 30.97 -23.50
C TYR A 66 -7.17 31.66 -24.52
N ASN A 67 -6.74 32.77 -25.11
CA ASN A 67 -7.56 33.54 -26.05
C ASN A 67 -8.03 32.73 -27.27
N ASN A 68 -7.17 31.85 -27.78
CA ASN A 68 -7.47 31.03 -28.95
C ASN A 68 -8.25 29.76 -28.59
N ARG A 69 -8.14 29.28 -27.34
CA ARG A 69 -8.71 28.02 -26.88
C ARG A 69 -9.99 28.16 -26.04
N LYS A 70 -10.27 29.33 -25.46
CA LYS A 70 -11.53 29.62 -24.75
C LYS A 70 -12.83 29.32 -25.53
N PRO A 71 -12.88 29.32 -26.89
CA PRO A 71 -14.04 28.81 -27.61
C PRO A 71 -14.36 27.32 -27.35
N TYR A 72 -13.37 26.47 -27.07
CA TYR A 72 -13.60 25.06 -26.73
C TYR A 72 -14.28 24.90 -25.36
N LEU A 73 -13.92 25.74 -24.39
CA LEU A 73 -14.51 25.73 -23.04
C LEU A 73 -16.03 26.03 -23.10
N ARG A 74 -16.43 26.99 -23.94
CA ARG A 74 -17.85 27.34 -24.17
C ARG A 74 -18.73 26.20 -24.69
N LEU A 75 -18.14 25.17 -25.30
CA LEU A 75 -18.91 24.04 -25.84
C LEU A 75 -19.51 23.15 -24.75
N TRP A 76 -18.89 23.11 -23.56
CA TRP A 76 -19.25 22.17 -22.49
C TRP A 76 -19.45 22.84 -21.12
N TYR A 77 -18.86 24.01 -20.87
CA TYR A 77 -19.12 24.79 -19.67
C TYR A 77 -20.51 25.42 -19.70
N LYS A 78 -21.28 25.24 -18.62
CA LYS A 78 -22.62 25.82 -18.45
C LYS A 78 -22.62 26.71 -17.19
N PRO A 79 -22.78 28.04 -17.33
CA PRO A 79 -22.75 28.97 -16.20
C PRO A 79 -23.77 28.60 -15.12
N ASN A 80 -23.40 28.72 -13.84
CA ASN A 80 -24.21 28.35 -12.67
C ASN A 80 -24.61 26.85 -12.58
N PHE A 81 -24.14 25.99 -13.48
CA PHE A 81 -24.42 24.55 -13.50
C PHE A 81 -23.14 23.69 -13.42
N THR A 82 -22.09 24.06 -14.14
CA THR A 82 -20.79 23.37 -14.14
C THR A 82 -19.82 24.13 -13.22
N ASN A 83 -19.25 23.46 -12.21
CA ASN A 83 -18.19 24.06 -11.39
C ASN A 83 -16.88 23.90 -12.14
N ALA A 84 -16.29 25.00 -12.60
CA ALA A 84 -15.03 24.98 -13.35
C ALA A 84 -14.16 26.19 -13.01
N ILE A 85 -12.84 26.03 -13.10
CA ILE A 85 -11.84 27.08 -12.89
C ILE A 85 -10.76 26.93 -13.97
N VAL A 86 -10.32 28.04 -14.57
CA VAL A 86 -9.16 28.08 -15.48
C VAL A 86 -7.94 28.64 -14.76
N PHE A 87 -6.85 27.88 -14.76
CA PHE A 87 -5.59 28.22 -14.08
C PHE A 87 -4.53 28.72 -15.07
N LEU A 88 -4.22 30.01 -15.02
CA LEU A 88 -3.25 30.68 -15.90
C LEU A 88 -1.88 30.91 -15.26
N ASP A 89 -0.89 31.15 -16.10
CA ASP A 89 0.48 31.53 -15.73
C ASP A 89 0.66 33.03 -15.45
N ARG A 90 -0.20 33.89 -15.99
CA ARG A 90 -0.21 35.34 -15.75
C ARG A 90 -1.58 35.96 -16.08
N PRO A 91 -1.90 37.17 -15.56
CA PRO A 91 -3.13 37.89 -15.89
C PRO A 91 -3.33 38.10 -17.40
N VAL A 92 -4.60 38.25 -17.79
CA VAL A 92 -5.05 38.54 -19.15
C VAL A 92 -5.76 39.90 -19.12
N THR A 93 -5.66 40.70 -20.17
CA THR A 93 -6.27 42.04 -20.25
C THR A 93 -7.80 41.97 -20.27
N ASP A 94 -8.51 43.00 -19.81
CA ASP A 94 -9.98 42.95 -19.62
C ASP A 94 -10.77 42.65 -20.90
N SER A 95 -10.26 43.03 -22.08
CA SER A 95 -10.80 42.67 -23.40
C SER A 95 -10.81 41.15 -23.66
N ASP A 96 -9.86 40.45 -23.05
CA ASP A 96 -9.46 39.08 -23.33
C ASP A 96 -9.87 38.14 -22.19
N ALA A 97 -9.90 38.65 -20.95
CA ALA A 97 -10.41 37.99 -19.76
C ALA A 97 -11.88 37.59 -19.90
N GLY A 98 -12.63 38.28 -20.77
CA GLY A 98 -13.97 37.89 -21.18
C GLY A 98 -14.99 38.09 -20.06
N GLY A 99 -15.38 39.35 -19.82
CA GLY A 99 -16.49 39.71 -18.92
C GLY A 99 -17.89 39.25 -19.37
N GLY A 100 -17.98 38.14 -20.10
CA GLY A 100 -19.21 37.41 -20.35
C GLY A 100 -19.37 36.33 -19.27
N SER A 101 -20.61 36.10 -18.84
CA SER A 101 -20.92 35.03 -17.87
C SER A 101 -20.75 33.62 -18.43
N ASP A 102 -20.26 33.46 -19.66
CA ASP A 102 -20.22 32.24 -20.48
C ASP A 102 -18.90 31.46 -20.41
N LEU A 103 -17.95 31.90 -19.57
CA LEU A 103 -16.66 31.25 -19.34
C LEU A 103 -16.44 30.94 -17.84
N PRO A 104 -15.59 29.95 -17.50
CA PRO A 104 -15.24 29.69 -16.11
C PRO A 104 -14.43 30.85 -15.49
N PRO A 105 -14.50 31.07 -14.16
CA PRO A 105 -13.59 31.97 -13.45
C PRO A 105 -12.12 31.59 -13.66
N ILE A 106 -11.27 32.61 -13.63
CA ILE A 106 -9.82 32.50 -13.84
C ILE A 106 -9.11 32.65 -12.50
N ILE A 107 -8.17 31.75 -12.21
CA ILE A 107 -7.17 31.87 -11.13
C ILE A 107 -5.78 31.98 -11.78
N ILE A 108 -4.93 32.83 -11.22
CA ILE A 108 -3.51 32.87 -11.58
C ILE A 108 -2.76 31.94 -10.62
N SER A 109 -2.09 30.92 -11.16
CA SER A 109 -1.37 29.94 -10.34
C SER A 109 -0.27 30.58 -9.50
N GLY A 110 0.01 29.96 -8.35
CA GLY A 110 1.02 30.44 -7.41
C GLY A 110 2.44 30.33 -7.96
N ASP A 111 3.37 31.06 -7.34
CA ASP A 111 4.78 31.00 -7.73
C ASP A 111 5.35 29.58 -7.54
N THR A 112 6.08 29.13 -8.56
CA THR A 112 6.76 27.83 -8.61
C THR A 112 8.28 27.96 -8.73
N SER A 113 8.84 29.17 -8.60
CA SER A 113 10.28 29.45 -8.68
C SER A 113 11.13 28.59 -7.73
N ARG A 114 10.59 28.26 -6.54
CA ARG A 114 11.25 27.45 -5.50
C ARG A 114 11.46 25.98 -5.87
N PHE A 115 10.68 25.42 -6.79
CA PHE A 115 10.78 24.00 -7.17
C PHE A 115 11.88 23.79 -8.21
N PRO A 116 12.84 22.87 -8.00
CA PRO A 116 13.88 22.61 -8.98
C PRO A 116 13.31 22.01 -10.29
N TYR A 117 13.97 22.28 -11.41
CA TYR A 117 13.66 21.69 -12.71
C TYR A 117 14.96 21.34 -13.44
N THR A 118 15.14 20.08 -13.82
CA THR A 118 16.39 19.57 -14.38
C THR A 118 16.20 18.71 -15.64
N PHE A 119 14.96 18.48 -16.10
CA PHE A 119 14.73 17.73 -17.34
C PHE A 119 15.25 18.53 -18.57
N PRO A 120 16.19 17.99 -19.38
CA PRO A 120 16.74 18.70 -20.53
C PRO A 120 15.67 19.04 -21.58
N HIS A 121 15.71 20.26 -22.12
CA HIS A 121 14.82 20.75 -23.19
C HIS A 121 13.31 20.75 -22.89
N GLY A 122 12.88 20.44 -21.67
CA GLY A 122 11.47 20.50 -21.25
C GLY A 122 11.05 21.88 -20.72
N LEU A 123 9.73 22.11 -20.64
CA LEU A 123 9.18 23.38 -20.17
C LEU A 123 8.96 23.37 -18.65
N ARG A 124 9.58 24.33 -17.96
CA ARG A 124 9.44 24.54 -16.50
C ARG A 124 7.99 24.76 -16.05
N SER A 125 7.12 25.25 -16.94
CA SER A 125 5.68 25.42 -16.70
C SER A 125 4.96 24.12 -16.31
N ALA A 126 5.53 22.96 -16.63
CA ALA A 126 5.04 21.65 -16.18
C ALA A 126 4.92 21.53 -14.65
N ILE A 127 5.75 22.24 -13.86
CA ILE A 127 5.63 22.27 -12.40
C ILE A 127 4.36 23.02 -11.99
N ARG A 128 4.10 24.20 -12.58
CA ARG A 128 2.88 24.98 -12.34
C ARG A 128 1.64 24.17 -12.70
N VAL A 129 1.62 23.53 -13.86
CA VAL A 129 0.49 22.70 -14.29
C VAL A 129 0.28 21.52 -13.35
N ALA A 130 1.33 20.82 -12.90
CA ALA A 130 1.18 19.78 -11.87
C ALA A 130 0.62 20.33 -10.55
N ARG A 131 1.04 21.54 -10.16
CA ARG A 131 0.60 22.21 -8.91
C ARG A 131 -0.87 22.62 -8.92
N ILE A 132 -1.52 22.72 -10.08
CA ILE A 132 -2.98 22.95 -10.18
C ILE A 132 -3.76 21.90 -9.37
N VAL A 133 -3.27 20.67 -9.23
CA VAL A 133 -3.92 19.65 -8.39
C VAL A 133 -4.06 20.07 -6.93
N LYS A 134 -3.06 20.79 -6.39
CA LYS A 134 -3.14 21.39 -5.06
C LYS A 134 -4.00 22.65 -5.07
N GLU A 135 -3.78 23.55 -6.02
CA GLU A 135 -4.49 24.83 -6.11
C GLU A 135 -6.00 24.66 -6.28
N ALA A 136 -6.45 23.62 -7.00
CA ALA A 136 -7.86 23.25 -7.15
C ALA A 136 -8.51 22.77 -5.84
N VAL A 137 -7.77 22.05 -4.99
CA VAL A 137 -8.24 21.60 -3.66
C VAL A 137 -8.21 22.76 -2.66
N GLU A 138 -7.27 23.69 -2.79
CA GLU A 138 -7.20 24.90 -1.97
C GLU A 138 -8.24 25.97 -2.38
N SER A 139 -8.70 25.95 -3.64
CA SER A 139 -9.76 26.84 -4.17
C SER A 139 -11.17 26.25 -4.01
N ASP A 140 -11.30 25.10 -3.37
CA ASP A 140 -12.57 24.43 -3.16
C ASP A 140 -13.25 24.93 -1.88
N GLU A 141 -14.17 25.88 -2.05
CA GLU A 141 -14.97 26.47 -0.96
C GLU A 141 -16.14 25.57 -0.52
N SER A 142 -16.31 24.36 -1.09
CA SER A 142 -17.49 23.52 -0.89
C SER A 142 -17.18 22.09 -0.45
N ASP A 143 -17.69 21.70 0.72
CA ASP A 143 -17.67 20.29 1.16
C ASP A 143 -18.55 19.34 0.32
N ASP A 144 -19.23 19.83 -0.72
CA ASP A 144 -20.00 19.00 -1.66
C ASP A 144 -19.17 18.48 -2.86
N ILE A 145 -17.98 19.03 -3.15
CA ILE A 145 -17.15 18.51 -4.25
C ILE A 145 -16.65 17.10 -3.92
N ARG A 146 -16.88 16.17 -4.84
CA ARG A 146 -16.54 14.73 -4.73
C ARG A 146 -15.40 14.32 -5.65
N TRP A 147 -15.22 15.04 -6.75
CA TRP A 147 -14.30 14.71 -7.82
C TRP A 147 -13.63 15.96 -8.37
N TYR A 148 -12.31 15.92 -8.49
CA TYR A 148 -11.52 16.94 -9.15
C TYR A 148 -11.10 16.40 -10.52
N VAL A 149 -11.56 17.06 -11.58
CA VAL A 149 -11.25 16.72 -12.97
C VAL A 149 -10.19 17.71 -13.45
N PHE A 150 -9.14 17.22 -14.08
CA PHE A 150 -8.05 18.01 -14.64
C PHE A 150 -7.98 17.78 -16.14
N GLY A 151 -7.65 18.83 -16.89
CA GLY A 151 -7.44 18.78 -18.34
C GLY A 151 -6.87 20.10 -18.85
N ASP A 152 -6.48 20.14 -20.12
CA ASP A 152 -5.92 21.33 -20.76
C ASP A 152 -7.03 22.21 -21.37
N ASP A 153 -6.70 23.43 -21.77
CA ASP A 153 -7.64 24.38 -22.39
C ASP A 153 -8.13 23.99 -23.80
N ASP A 154 -7.55 22.96 -24.41
CA ASP A 154 -8.06 22.26 -25.59
C ASP A 154 -8.72 20.89 -25.31
N THR A 155 -8.87 20.48 -24.03
CA THR A 155 -9.66 19.30 -23.66
C THR A 155 -11.17 19.61 -23.68
N VAL A 156 -11.95 18.80 -24.40
CA VAL A 156 -13.42 18.92 -24.49
C VAL A 156 -14.09 17.80 -23.69
N PHE A 157 -14.88 18.17 -22.68
CA PHE A 157 -15.53 17.21 -21.78
C PHE A 157 -16.99 16.92 -22.17
N PHE A 158 -17.33 15.64 -22.35
CA PHE A 158 -18.72 15.18 -22.45
C PHE A 158 -19.31 15.03 -21.04
N THR A 159 -19.71 16.15 -20.44
CA THR A 159 -19.99 16.26 -19.00
C THR A 159 -21.04 15.26 -18.48
N GLU A 160 -22.10 15.02 -19.26
CA GLU A 160 -23.20 14.11 -18.94
C GLU A 160 -22.76 12.64 -18.93
N ASN A 161 -21.74 12.27 -19.72
CA ASN A 161 -21.14 10.93 -19.69
C ASN A 161 -20.18 10.78 -18.51
N LEU A 162 -19.37 11.82 -18.24
CA LEU A 162 -18.44 11.83 -17.11
C LEU A 162 -19.18 11.71 -15.76
N VAL A 163 -20.30 12.42 -15.59
CA VAL A 163 -21.16 12.31 -14.40
C VAL A 163 -21.67 10.88 -14.20
N LYS A 164 -22.10 10.20 -15.27
CA LYS A 164 -22.60 8.81 -15.19
C LYS A 164 -21.49 7.86 -14.70
N VAL A 165 -20.29 7.96 -15.26
CA VAL A 165 -19.14 7.14 -14.84
C VAL A 165 -18.77 7.42 -13.39
N LEU A 166 -18.63 8.69 -13.00
CA LEU A 166 -18.24 9.09 -11.63
C LEU A 166 -19.36 8.89 -10.58
N ALA A 167 -20.57 8.52 -10.99
CA ALA A 167 -21.64 8.10 -10.09
C ALA A 167 -21.52 6.63 -9.66
N GLU A 168 -20.73 5.80 -10.36
CA GLU A 168 -20.52 4.39 -10.04
C GLU A 168 -19.48 4.16 -8.93
N TYR A 169 -18.69 5.19 -8.59
CA TYR A 169 -17.55 5.08 -7.66
C TYR A 169 -17.77 5.83 -6.34
N ASP A 170 -17.26 5.26 -5.25
CA ASP A 170 -17.23 5.91 -3.92
C ASP A 170 -16.07 6.92 -3.84
N HIS A 171 -16.39 8.21 -3.91
CA HIS A 171 -15.43 9.32 -3.83
C HIS A 171 -14.68 9.44 -2.49
N ASP A 172 -15.16 8.79 -1.42
CA ASP A 172 -14.43 8.69 -0.16
C ASP A 172 -13.38 7.56 -0.19
N ARG A 173 -13.30 6.80 -1.29
CA ARG A 173 -12.19 5.90 -1.61
C ARG A 173 -11.24 6.54 -2.62
N TRP A 174 -10.00 6.07 -2.56
CA TRP A 174 -8.89 6.55 -3.36
C TRP A 174 -8.95 6.07 -4.82
N PHE A 175 -9.36 6.97 -5.73
CA PHE A 175 -9.49 6.72 -7.17
C PHE A 175 -8.77 7.77 -8.01
N TYR A 176 -7.83 7.31 -8.84
CA TYR A 176 -7.22 8.05 -9.94
C TYR A 176 -7.71 7.42 -11.25
N ILE A 177 -8.38 8.21 -12.09
CA ILE A 177 -9.11 7.73 -13.26
C ILE A 177 -8.70 8.55 -14.48
N GLY A 178 -8.39 7.89 -15.60
CA GLY A 178 -8.10 8.53 -16.87
C GLY A 178 -7.50 7.52 -17.86
N SER A 179 -6.99 8.00 -18.99
CA SER A 179 -6.44 7.13 -20.04
C SER A 179 -4.92 7.25 -20.16
N VAL A 180 -4.28 6.12 -20.43
CA VAL A 180 -2.96 6.07 -21.08
C VAL A 180 -3.03 6.72 -22.46
N SER A 181 -1.89 7.12 -23.02
CA SER A 181 -1.85 7.61 -24.39
C SER A 181 -2.13 6.48 -25.40
N GLU A 182 -2.71 6.85 -26.52
CA GLU A 182 -2.77 6.08 -27.75
C GLU A 182 -1.38 5.78 -28.35
N SER A 183 -0.37 6.60 -28.03
CA SER A 183 1.01 6.45 -28.49
C SER A 183 1.82 5.52 -27.57
N TYR A 184 2.31 4.42 -28.15
CA TYR A 184 3.24 3.50 -27.49
C TYR A 184 4.51 4.22 -26.99
N GLU A 185 5.07 5.14 -27.77
CA GLU A 185 6.30 5.88 -27.44
C GLU A 185 6.10 6.80 -26.23
N GLN A 186 4.93 7.46 -26.13
CA GLN A 186 4.57 8.29 -24.99
C GLN A 186 4.43 7.47 -23.72
N ASN A 187 3.71 6.33 -23.79
CA ASN A 187 3.57 5.43 -22.64
C ASN A 187 4.90 4.81 -22.20
N LEU A 188 5.78 4.46 -23.15
CA LEU A 188 7.11 3.91 -22.87
C LEU A 188 8.04 4.94 -22.20
N ARG A 189 7.96 6.21 -22.59
CA ARG A 189 8.76 7.30 -21.99
C ARG A 189 8.23 7.80 -20.65
N HIS A 190 6.94 7.60 -20.37
CA HIS A 190 6.28 8.15 -19.17
C HIS A 190 5.78 7.03 -18.25
N SER A 191 4.58 6.49 -18.52
CA SER A 191 4.15 5.25 -17.88
C SER A 191 2.94 4.64 -18.60
N PHE A 192 2.86 3.31 -18.61
CA PHE A 192 1.66 2.55 -19.00
C PHE A 192 0.56 2.54 -17.93
N ASN A 193 0.76 3.22 -16.79
CA ASN A 193 -0.21 3.31 -15.70
C ASN A 193 -0.60 4.76 -15.34
N MET A 194 -0.06 5.74 -16.08
CA MET A 194 -0.35 7.17 -15.94
C MET A 194 -1.55 7.56 -16.78
N ALA A 195 -2.44 8.40 -16.24
CA ALA A 195 -3.40 9.13 -17.05
C ALA A 195 -2.73 10.39 -17.64
N PHE A 196 -2.86 10.58 -18.95
CA PHE A 196 -2.27 11.71 -19.67
C PHE A 196 -3.19 12.94 -19.64
N GLY A 197 -2.63 14.11 -19.30
CA GLY A 197 -3.36 15.33 -18.98
C GLY A 197 -4.16 15.92 -20.14
N GLY A 198 -3.64 15.84 -21.37
CA GLY A 198 -4.36 16.32 -22.56
C GLY A 198 -5.66 15.56 -22.86
N GLY A 199 -5.77 14.29 -22.43
CA GLY A 199 -7.01 13.50 -22.46
C GLY A 199 -7.90 13.70 -21.22
N GLY A 200 -7.38 14.40 -20.22
CA GLY A 200 -7.99 14.61 -18.91
C GLY A 200 -7.82 13.43 -17.94
N PHE A 201 -7.81 13.75 -16.64
CA PHE A 201 -7.83 12.77 -15.56
C PHE A 201 -8.69 13.25 -14.38
N VAL A 202 -9.07 12.33 -13.52
CA VAL A 202 -9.94 12.57 -12.35
C VAL A 202 -9.30 12.00 -11.10
N ILE A 203 -9.41 12.73 -10.01
CA ILE A 203 -8.95 12.38 -8.67
C ILE A 203 -10.15 12.48 -7.73
N SER A 204 -10.45 11.43 -6.96
CA SER A 204 -11.53 11.46 -5.97
C SER A 204 -11.22 12.42 -4.80
N ARG A 205 -12.24 12.90 -4.09
CA ARG A 205 -12.06 13.84 -2.98
C ARG A 205 -11.08 13.35 -1.91
N SER A 206 -11.25 12.11 -1.48
CA SER A 206 -10.38 11.50 -0.46
C SER A 206 -8.92 11.39 -0.89
N LEU A 207 -8.68 11.23 -2.19
CA LEU A 207 -7.38 11.19 -2.85
C LEU A 207 -6.78 12.60 -2.94
N ALA A 208 -7.53 13.53 -3.53
CA ALA A 208 -7.09 14.91 -3.77
C ALA A 208 -6.71 15.64 -2.48
N ARG A 209 -7.49 15.47 -1.41
CA ARG A 209 -7.23 16.07 -0.09
C ARG A 209 -5.94 15.55 0.56
N VAL A 210 -5.49 14.34 0.23
CA VAL A 210 -4.23 13.76 0.71
C VAL A 210 -3.08 14.20 -0.20
N LEU A 211 -3.23 14.01 -1.51
CA LEU A 211 -2.25 14.43 -2.51
C LEU A 211 -1.90 15.92 -2.41
N ALA A 212 -2.88 16.83 -2.30
CA ALA A 212 -2.65 18.27 -2.22
C ALA A 212 -1.76 18.68 -1.03
N ARG A 213 -1.85 17.96 0.10
CA ARG A 213 -1.00 18.21 1.29
C ARG A 213 0.46 17.84 1.04
N VAL A 214 0.70 16.76 0.30
CA VAL A 214 2.06 16.25 0.03
C VAL A 214 2.68 16.78 -1.27
N LEU A 215 1.87 17.30 -2.21
CA LEU A 215 2.24 17.61 -3.59
C LEU A 215 3.44 18.57 -3.68
N ASP A 216 3.43 19.67 -2.92
CA ASP A 216 4.55 20.61 -2.93
C ASP A 216 5.87 19.93 -2.49
N SER A 217 5.85 19.02 -1.51
CA SER A 217 7.05 18.27 -1.13
C SER A 217 7.48 17.29 -2.23
N CYS A 218 6.52 16.69 -2.93
CA CYS A 218 6.75 15.76 -4.02
C CYS A 218 7.35 16.45 -5.24
N LEU A 219 6.88 17.65 -5.60
CA LEU A 219 7.43 18.44 -6.72
C LEU A 219 8.91 18.79 -6.51
N MET A 220 9.39 18.90 -5.27
CA MET A 220 10.83 19.05 -4.96
C MET A 220 11.65 17.78 -5.27
N ARG A 221 11.06 16.58 -5.17
CA ARG A 221 11.72 15.28 -5.40
C ARG A 221 11.82 14.90 -6.88
N TYR A 222 10.97 15.48 -7.74
CA TYR A 222 10.86 15.13 -9.16
C TYR A 222 11.25 16.28 -10.13
N PRO A 223 12.42 16.94 -9.97
CA PRO A 223 12.85 18.00 -10.90
C PRO A 223 13.19 17.44 -12.29
N HIS A 224 13.61 16.18 -12.35
CA HIS A 224 14.07 15.47 -13.53
C HIS A 224 12.95 14.83 -14.35
N VAL A 225 11.68 14.95 -13.93
CA VAL A 225 10.53 14.40 -14.66
C VAL A 225 10.14 15.34 -15.81
N TYR A 226 9.62 14.81 -16.92
CA TYR A 226 9.27 15.62 -18.09
C TYR A 226 8.04 16.53 -17.86
N GLY A 227 6.84 15.96 -17.90
CA GLY A 227 5.57 16.68 -17.93
C GLY A 227 4.95 16.94 -16.55
N SER A 228 3.80 17.60 -16.56
CA SER A 228 2.93 17.80 -15.39
C SER A 228 2.36 16.48 -14.90
N ASP A 229 1.81 15.71 -15.82
CA ASP A 229 1.02 14.53 -15.53
C ASP A 229 1.91 13.43 -14.98
N SER A 230 3.15 13.33 -15.49
CA SER A 230 4.18 12.45 -14.93
C SER A 230 4.62 12.87 -13.53
N ARG A 231 4.53 14.16 -13.16
CA ARG A 231 4.79 14.60 -11.77
C ARG A 231 3.62 14.24 -10.88
N VAL A 232 2.39 14.60 -11.27
CA VAL A 232 1.17 14.23 -10.54
C VAL A 232 1.11 12.72 -10.35
N PHE A 233 1.42 11.95 -11.40
CA PHE A 233 1.48 10.49 -11.36
C PHE A 233 2.64 9.95 -10.53
N SER A 234 3.84 10.55 -10.58
CA SER A 234 4.94 10.14 -9.69
C SER A 234 4.55 10.35 -8.23
N CYS A 235 3.90 11.48 -7.92
CA CYS A 235 3.30 11.70 -6.61
C CYS A 235 2.22 10.65 -6.32
N LEU A 236 1.30 10.35 -7.24
CA LEU A 236 0.27 9.31 -7.08
C LEU A 236 0.82 7.88 -6.91
N VAL A 237 2.01 7.62 -7.45
CA VAL A 237 2.71 6.33 -7.38
C VAL A 237 3.63 6.24 -6.17
N GLU A 238 3.90 7.34 -5.48
CA GLU A 238 4.28 7.29 -4.07
C GLU A 238 3.20 6.61 -3.19
N LEU A 239 2.17 5.94 -3.75
CA LEU A 239 0.92 5.64 -3.04
C LEU A 239 0.19 4.23 -3.17
N GLY A 240 0.49 3.23 -4.06
CA GLY A 240 0.02 1.79 -3.92
C GLY A 240 -0.12 0.85 -5.19
N VAL A 241 -0.16 -0.53 -5.08
CA VAL A 241 -0.01 -1.55 -6.21
C VAL A 241 -0.79 -2.92 -6.05
N ASP A 242 -0.99 -3.77 -7.12
CA ASP A 242 -1.77 -5.06 -7.20
C ASP A 242 -1.19 -6.17 -8.19
N VAL A 243 -1.48 -7.51 -8.07
CA VAL A 243 -0.85 -8.67 -8.82
C VAL A 243 -1.65 -10.02 -8.99
N ARG A 244 -1.09 -11.04 -9.72
CA ARG A 244 -1.66 -12.42 -9.95
C ARG A 244 -0.63 -13.57 -10.09
N GLY A 245 -1.04 -14.83 -9.85
CA GLY A 245 -0.16 -16.02 -10.03
C GLY A 245 0.72 -16.31 -8.82
N ASP A 246 1.96 -16.77 -8.99
CA ASP A 246 2.87 -17.00 -7.86
C ASP A 246 3.34 -15.68 -7.22
N MET A 247 2.75 -15.34 -6.07
CA MET A 247 3.10 -14.15 -5.29
C MET A 247 4.42 -14.24 -4.53
N SER A 248 5.11 -15.40 -4.52
CA SER A 248 6.28 -15.65 -3.66
C SER A 248 7.36 -14.58 -3.78
N GLY A 249 7.63 -14.06 -4.98
CA GLY A 249 8.59 -12.98 -5.23
C GLY A 249 8.22 -11.62 -4.64
N ILE A 250 6.94 -11.32 -4.43
CA ILE A 250 6.47 -10.09 -3.75
C ILE A 250 6.47 -10.28 -2.24
N LEU A 251 5.99 -11.42 -1.76
CA LEU A 251 5.91 -11.71 -0.33
C LEU A 251 7.32 -11.85 0.26
N SER A 252 8.24 -12.51 -0.44
CA SER A 252 9.64 -12.66 -0.02
C SER A 252 10.47 -11.37 -0.04
N ALA A 253 10.05 -10.36 -0.79
CA ALA A 253 10.75 -9.07 -0.94
C ALA A 253 9.94 -7.88 -0.37
N HIS A 254 9.01 -8.17 0.56
CA HIS A 254 8.16 -7.15 1.16
C HIS A 254 9.01 -6.16 1.99
N PRO A 255 8.86 -4.83 1.77
CA PRO A 255 9.61 -3.83 2.52
C PRO A 255 9.13 -3.70 3.99
N LEU A 256 9.76 -2.81 4.76
CA LEU A 256 9.42 -2.54 6.17
C LEU A 256 8.02 -1.94 6.49
N PRO A 257 7.18 -1.39 5.58
CA PRO A 257 5.79 -1.12 5.93
C PRO A 257 5.07 -2.41 6.36
N PRO A 258 4.15 -2.37 7.33
CA PRO A 258 3.34 -3.54 7.67
C PRO A 258 2.46 -3.92 6.47
N LEU A 259 2.29 -5.21 6.24
CA LEU A 259 1.30 -5.72 5.30
C LEU A 259 -0.11 -5.40 5.83
N LEU A 260 -0.89 -4.64 5.07
CA LEU A 260 -2.23 -4.21 5.51
C LEU A 260 -3.34 -5.16 5.07
N SER A 261 -3.23 -5.74 3.88
CA SER A 261 -4.25 -6.61 3.28
C SER A 261 -3.70 -7.38 2.10
N LEU A 262 -4.16 -8.61 1.92
CA LEU A 262 -4.07 -9.36 0.66
C LEU A 262 -5.49 -9.56 0.11
N HIS A 263 -5.70 -9.35 -1.18
CA HIS A 263 -6.97 -9.58 -1.87
C HIS A 263 -6.76 -10.48 -3.09
N HIS A 264 -7.86 -10.98 -3.68
CA HIS A 264 -7.85 -11.91 -4.82
C HIS A 264 -7.02 -13.20 -4.63
N LEU A 265 -6.98 -13.72 -3.39
CA LEU A 265 -6.27 -14.96 -3.04
C LEU A 265 -6.68 -16.19 -3.87
N ASP A 266 -7.90 -16.21 -4.42
CA ASP A 266 -8.38 -17.26 -5.34
C ASP A 266 -7.70 -17.25 -6.73
N LEU A 267 -7.02 -16.16 -7.10
CA LEU A 267 -6.42 -15.91 -8.43
C LEU A 267 -4.88 -16.00 -8.42
N VAL A 268 -4.31 -16.41 -7.30
CA VAL A 268 -2.88 -16.60 -7.06
C VAL A 268 -2.62 -18.04 -6.61
N ASP A 269 -1.39 -18.50 -6.74
CA ASP A 269 -1.03 -19.86 -6.31
C ASP A 269 -0.95 -19.95 -4.78
N PRO A 270 -1.13 -21.13 -4.17
CA PRO A 270 -0.96 -21.29 -2.73
C PRO A 270 0.45 -20.83 -2.32
N ILE A 271 0.51 -19.90 -1.36
CA ILE A 271 1.77 -19.21 -1.00
C ILE A 271 2.78 -20.14 -0.31
N PHE A 272 2.33 -21.28 0.23
CA PHE A 272 3.13 -22.34 0.81
C PHE A 272 3.01 -23.64 0.00
N PRO A 273 4.11 -24.39 -0.22
CA PRO A 273 4.08 -25.64 -0.98
C PRO A 273 3.27 -26.72 -0.25
N GLY A 274 2.46 -27.45 -1.00
CA GLY A 274 1.66 -28.58 -0.48
C GLY A 274 0.38 -28.22 0.26
N LEU A 275 0.11 -26.94 0.54
CA LEU A 275 -1.12 -26.47 1.19
C LEU A 275 -2.15 -25.96 0.18
N THR A 276 -3.44 -25.98 0.53
CA THR A 276 -4.46 -25.21 -0.22
C THR A 276 -4.35 -23.71 0.07
N ARG A 277 -5.01 -22.87 -0.74
CA ARG A 277 -5.03 -21.41 -0.55
C ARG A 277 -5.45 -20.98 0.85
N LEU A 278 -6.51 -21.59 1.39
CA LEU A 278 -7.04 -21.23 2.71
C LEU A 278 -6.11 -21.71 3.83
N GLU A 279 -5.55 -22.91 3.72
CA GLU A 279 -4.57 -23.43 4.68
C GLU A 279 -3.28 -22.60 4.66
N ALA A 280 -2.78 -22.23 3.49
CA ALA A 280 -1.60 -21.39 3.34
C ALA A 280 -1.79 -19.99 3.95
N VAL A 281 -2.98 -19.41 3.83
CA VAL A 281 -3.31 -18.13 4.47
C VAL A 281 -3.46 -18.29 5.98
N LYS A 282 -4.09 -19.37 6.47
CA LYS A 282 -4.13 -19.67 7.91
C LYS A 282 -2.73 -19.82 8.50
N HIS A 283 -1.86 -20.56 7.83
CA HIS A 283 -0.46 -20.78 8.23
C HIS A 283 0.35 -19.47 8.28
N LEU A 284 0.12 -18.55 7.33
CA LEU A 284 0.69 -17.20 7.40
C LEU A 284 0.16 -16.41 8.61
N PHE A 285 -1.13 -16.58 8.93
CA PHE A 285 -1.77 -15.91 10.06
C PHE A 285 -1.26 -16.41 11.41
N GLU A 286 -0.80 -17.67 11.53
CA GLU A 286 -0.13 -18.14 12.75
C GLU A 286 1.08 -17.26 13.12
N ALA A 287 1.90 -16.86 12.13
CA ALA A 287 2.99 -15.90 12.36
C ALA A 287 2.47 -14.46 12.54
N ALA A 288 1.45 -14.05 11.79
CA ALA A 288 0.91 -12.69 11.84
C ALA A 288 0.18 -12.37 13.17
N GLU A 289 -0.43 -13.35 13.83
CA GLU A 289 -1.06 -13.16 15.15
C GLU A 289 -0.02 -12.88 16.25
N HIS A 290 1.20 -13.40 16.09
CA HIS A 290 2.29 -13.21 17.04
C HIS A 290 3.05 -11.88 16.84
N ASP A 291 3.55 -11.60 15.63
CA ASP A 291 4.21 -10.32 15.28
C ASP A 291 3.63 -9.71 13.99
N PRO A 292 2.42 -9.10 14.06
CA PRO A 292 1.74 -8.54 12.88
C PRO A 292 2.49 -7.37 12.25
N ALA A 293 3.34 -6.68 13.01
CA ALA A 293 4.12 -5.56 12.50
C ALA A 293 5.30 -6.03 11.64
N ARG A 294 5.86 -7.21 11.94
CA ARG A 294 7.02 -7.80 11.25
C ARG A 294 6.68 -8.71 10.07
N ILE A 295 5.42 -9.13 9.93
CA ILE A 295 5.00 -10.11 8.91
C ILE A 295 5.49 -9.73 7.49
N LEU A 296 6.10 -10.70 6.80
CA LEU A 296 6.76 -10.62 5.50
C LEU A 296 8.02 -9.74 5.39
N GLN A 297 8.36 -8.89 6.37
CA GLN A 297 9.45 -7.92 6.26
C GLN A 297 10.78 -8.58 5.85
N GLN A 298 11.36 -8.11 4.74
CA GLN A 298 12.60 -8.65 4.20
C GLN A 298 13.83 -8.10 4.95
N THR A 299 14.66 -9.03 5.44
CA THR A 299 15.98 -8.79 6.05
C THR A 299 17.04 -9.61 5.33
N VAL A 300 18.14 -9.01 4.90
CA VAL A 300 19.24 -9.72 4.21
C VAL A 300 20.51 -9.66 5.04
N CYS A 301 21.09 -10.82 5.31
CA CYS A 301 22.24 -11.02 6.19
C CYS A 301 23.39 -11.70 5.45
N TYR A 302 24.62 -11.32 5.80
CA TYR A 302 25.85 -11.85 5.20
C TYR A 302 26.66 -12.65 6.22
N ASP A 303 26.94 -13.91 5.91
CA ASP A 303 27.92 -14.73 6.63
C ASP A 303 29.18 -14.87 5.76
N SER A 304 30.18 -14.06 6.09
CA SER A 304 31.48 -14.05 5.41
C SER A 304 32.34 -15.26 5.73
N SER A 305 32.13 -15.94 6.86
CA SER A 305 32.89 -17.10 7.28
C SER A 305 32.48 -18.35 6.49
N ASN A 306 31.18 -18.50 6.26
CA ASN A 306 30.62 -19.56 5.41
C ASN A 306 30.49 -19.14 3.93
N SER A 307 30.74 -17.88 3.60
CA SER A 307 30.58 -17.30 2.26
C SER A 307 29.18 -17.53 1.69
N ILE A 308 28.15 -17.15 2.45
CA ILE A 308 26.74 -17.22 2.03
C ILE A 308 26.01 -15.89 2.30
N THR A 309 24.92 -15.68 1.56
CA THR A 309 23.96 -14.60 1.81
C THR A 309 22.59 -15.20 2.14
N VAL A 310 21.92 -14.67 3.17
CA VAL A 310 20.64 -15.18 3.67
C VAL A 310 19.59 -14.07 3.60
N SER A 311 18.50 -14.27 2.88
CA SER A 311 17.35 -13.33 2.80
C SER A 311 16.16 -13.92 3.54
N VAL A 312 15.76 -13.30 4.64
CA VAL A 312 14.63 -13.67 5.50
C VAL A 312 13.43 -12.79 5.19
N SER A 313 12.32 -13.37 4.76
CA SER A 313 10.99 -12.76 4.82
C SER A 313 10.28 -13.35 6.04
N TRP A 314 10.18 -12.56 7.11
CA TRP A 314 9.80 -13.06 8.42
C TRP A 314 8.36 -13.61 8.42
N GLY A 315 8.18 -14.81 8.98
CA GLY A 315 6.89 -15.50 8.99
C GLY A 315 6.48 -16.08 7.63
N TYR A 316 7.38 -16.14 6.64
CA TYR A 316 7.07 -16.70 5.32
C TYR A 316 8.16 -17.60 4.74
N VAL A 317 9.31 -17.04 4.34
CA VAL A 317 10.36 -17.79 3.64
C VAL A 317 11.75 -17.23 3.90
N VAL A 318 12.74 -18.13 4.04
CA VAL A 318 14.16 -17.81 4.02
C VAL A 318 14.77 -18.34 2.72
N GLN A 319 15.55 -17.50 2.04
CA GLN A 319 16.31 -17.85 0.84
C GLN A 319 17.81 -17.83 1.17
N VAL A 320 18.53 -18.91 0.87
CA VAL A 320 19.98 -19.02 1.10
C VAL A 320 20.70 -19.07 -0.25
N PHE A 321 21.69 -18.20 -0.42
CA PHE A 321 22.48 -18.04 -1.64
C PHE A 321 23.95 -18.37 -1.36
N GLU A 322 24.61 -19.05 -2.29
CA GLU A 322 26.07 -19.22 -2.28
C GLU A 322 26.77 -17.89 -2.64
N GLY A 323 27.86 -17.59 -1.94
CA GLY A 323 28.65 -16.38 -2.11
C GLY A 323 28.01 -15.11 -1.56
N ASN A 324 28.72 -13.99 -1.76
CA ASN A 324 28.27 -12.65 -1.43
C ASN A 324 27.42 -12.10 -2.59
N GLN A 325 26.09 -12.08 -2.40
CA GLN A 325 25.16 -11.56 -3.38
C GLN A 325 25.01 -10.04 -3.26
N PHE A 326 24.78 -9.34 -4.36
CA PHE A 326 24.55 -7.90 -4.31
C PHE A 326 23.20 -7.59 -3.67
N LEU A 327 23.22 -6.83 -2.57
CA LEU A 327 22.01 -6.47 -1.86
C LEU A 327 20.95 -5.76 -2.73
N PRO A 328 21.32 -4.82 -3.63
CA PRO A 328 20.37 -4.22 -4.57
C PRO A 328 19.61 -5.22 -5.45
N ASP A 329 20.18 -6.41 -5.72
CA ASP A 329 19.53 -7.46 -6.50
C ASP A 329 18.60 -8.30 -5.63
N LEU A 330 19.03 -8.64 -4.40
CA LEU A 330 18.21 -9.43 -3.48
C LEU A 330 16.96 -8.70 -2.98
N ILE A 331 16.99 -7.37 -2.88
CA ILE A 331 15.82 -6.55 -2.51
C ILE A 331 14.89 -6.25 -3.69
N GLN A 332 15.22 -6.67 -4.91
CA GLN A 332 14.31 -6.60 -6.06
C GLN A 332 13.31 -7.75 -6.01
N VAL A 333 12.08 -7.43 -6.38
CA VAL A 333 10.99 -8.40 -6.43
C VAL A 333 11.33 -9.45 -7.50
N GLN A 334 11.31 -10.73 -7.15
CA GLN A 334 11.57 -11.79 -8.12
C GLN A 334 10.35 -11.96 -9.03
N LYS A 335 10.54 -12.01 -10.35
CA LYS A 335 9.43 -12.11 -11.32
C LYS A 335 8.82 -13.52 -11.34
N THR A 336 7.99 -13.82 -10.34
CA THR A 336 7.27 -15.09 -10.15
C THR A 336 5.80 -15.00 -10.58
N PHE A 337 5.17 -13.85 -10.34
CA PHE A 337 3.78 -13.54 -10.63
C PHE A 337 3.61 -13.05 -12.08
N GLY A 338 2.43 -13.29 -12.63
CA GLY A 338 1.97 -12.66 -13.86
C GLY A 338 1.24 -11.34 -13.59
N SER A 339 0.96 -10.59 -14.66
CA SER A 339 0.00 -9.48 -14.57
C SER A 339 -1.45 -9.98 -14.58
N TRP A 340 -2.40 -9.08 -14.35
CA TRP A 340 -3.84 -9.38 -14.35
C TRP A 340 -4.36 -9.97 -15.68
N ARG A 341 -3.67 -9.78 -16.82
CA ARG A 341 -4.11 -10.28 -18.13
C ARG A 341 -3.65 -11.72 -18.37
N ARG A 342 -4.61 -12.62 -18.67
CA ARG A 342 -4.37 -14.05 -18.96
C ARG A 342 -3.58 -14.35 -20.25
N LYS A 343 -3.33 -13.36 -21.10
CA LYS A 343 -2.43 -13.45 -22.26
C LYS A 343 -1.34 -12.41 -22.10
N GLU A 344 -0.09 -12.86 -22.01
CA GLU A 344 1.06 -11.96 -21.97
C GLU A 344 1.26 -11.25 -23.30
N ASN A 345 1.58 -9.96 -23.23
CA ASN A 345 2.22 -9.19 -24.27
C ASN A 345 3.34 -8.34 -23.67
N LEU A 346 4.15 -7.68 -24.50
CA LEU A 346 5.32 -6.92 -24.04
C LEU A 346 4.98 -5.96 -22.88
N LEU A 347 3.83 -5.28 -22.96
CA LEU A 347 3.37 -4.30 -21.98
C LEU A 347 2.83 -4.93 -20.69
N SER A 348 2.13 -6.06 -20.78
CA SER A 348 1.64 -6.80 -19.62
C SER A 348 2.73 -7.60 -18.89
N SER A 349 3.99 -7.45 -19.31
CA SER A 349 5.18 -8.03 -18.68
C SER A 349 6.03 -7.00 -17.91
N LEU A 350 5.61 -5.72 -17.96
CA LEU A 350 6.22 -4.57 -17.29
C LEU A 350 5.52 -4.31 -15.94
N HIS A 351 6.31 -4.00 -14.92
CA HIS A 351 5.81 -3.73 -13.57
C HIS A 351 6.40 -2.44 -13.02
N MET A 352 5.72 -1.80 -12.07
CA MET A 352 6.05 -0.45 -11.56
C MET A 352 7.13 -0.44 -10.48
N PHE A 353 7.93 -1.49 -10.40
CA PHE A 353 9.02 -1.67 -9.46
C PHE A 353 10.09 -2.53 -10.12
N ASN A 354 11.35 -2.34 -9.72
CA ASN A 354 12.46 -3.13 -10.26
C ASN A 354 12.28 -4.60 -9.87
N MET A 355 12.35 -5.46 -10.89
CA MET A 355 12.29 -6.90 -10.73
C MET A 355 13.62 -7.52 -11.15
N ARG A 356 13.99 -8.60 -10.47
CA ARG A 356 15.02 -9.53 -10.95
C ARG A 356 14.39 -10.71 -11.66
N ASP A 357 15.09 -11.24 -12.67
CA ASP A 357 14.66 -12.42 -13.41
C ASP A 357 14.57 -13.66 -12.50
N TYR A 358 13.51 -14.43 -12.70
CA TYR A 358 13.39 -15.75 -12.11
C TYR A 358 14.46 -16.67 -12.70
N HIS A 359 15.25 -17.31 -11.83
CA HIS A 359 16.32 -18.19 -12.26
C HIS A 359 15.76 -19.48 -12.87
N LYS A 360 15.72 -19.53 -14.21
CA LYS A 360 15.28 -20.71 -14.99
C LYS A 360 16.17 -21.94 -14.75
N ASP A 361 17.42 -21.70 -14.37
CA ASP A 361 18.37 -22.71 -13.93
C ASP A 361 18.19 -22.94 -12.42
N LEU A 362 17.52 -24.04 -12.06
CA LEU A 362 17.26 -24.44 -10.67
C LEU A 362 18.55 -24.61 -9.84
N CYS A 363 19.69 -24.86 -10.50
CA CYS A 363 20.97 -24.97 -9.81
C CYS A 363 21.63 -23.62 -9.53
N LYS A 364 21.12 -22.52 -10.09
CA LYS A 364 21.52 -21.15 -9.74
C LYS A 364 20.51 -20.44 -8.84
N ALA A 365 19.29 -20.97 -8.69
CA ALA A 365 18.30 -20.47 -7.74
C ALA A 365 18.77 -20.69 -6.28
N PRO A 366 18.38 -19.83 -5.33
CA PRO A 366 18.65 -20.04 -3.91
C PRO A 366 17.93 -21.30 -3.39
N ASP A 367 18.48 -21.89 -2.34
CA ASP A 367 17.74 -22.85 -1.53
C ASP A 367 16.68 -22.11 -0.72
N THR A 368 15.43 -22.59 -0.78
CA THR A 368 14.27 -21.95 -0.15
C THR A 368 13.80 -22.77 1.04
N PHE A 369 13.50 -22.08 2.14
CA PHE A 369 13.06 -22.67 3.41
C PHE A 369 11.77 -21.96 3.82
N PHE A 370 10.63 -22.64 3.79
CA PHE A 370 9.34 -22.06 4.15
C PHE A 370 9.08 -22.20 5.65
N LEU A 371 8.30 -21.28 6.23
CA LEU A 371 7.87 -21.35 7.62
C LEU A 371 7.25 -22.72 7.91
N GLU A 372 7.79 -23.43 8.90
CA GLU A 372 7.24 -24.68 9.44
C GLU A 372 6.39 -24.41 10.69
N GLY A 373 6.79 -23.45 11.54
CA GLY A 373 5.98 -23.01 12.69
C GLY A 373 6.69 -21.99 13.58
N LEU A 374 6.12 -21.76 14.76
CA LEU A 374 6.71 -20.97 15.83
C LEU A 374 7.03 -21.87 17.03
N ASP A 375 8.29 -21.85 17.46
CA ASP A 375 8.74 -22.51 18.69
C ASP A 375 8.73 -21.48 19.84
N PRO A 376 7.86 -21.63 20.86
CA PRO A 376 7.84 -20.70 22.00
C PRO A 376 9.00 -20.97 22.95
N ASP A 377 9.81 -19.95 23.22
CA ASP A 377 10.72 -19.90 24.36
C ASP A 377 10.38 -18.67 25.24
N THR A 378 10.67 -18.80 26.53
CA THR A 378 10.08 -18.05 27.65
C THR A 378 10.27 -16.52 27.63
N ASP A 379 11.22 -16.01 26.85
CA ASP A 379 11.51 -14.57 26.69
C ASP A 379 11.96 -14.20 25.26
N ARG A 380 11.91 -15.16 24.32
CA ARG A 380 12.32 -15.00 22.91
C ARG A 380 11.52 -15.95 22.03
N PHE A 381 10.94 -15.45 20.94
CA PHE A 381 10.27 -16.32 19.97
C PHE A 381 11.23 -16.67 18.84
N HIS A 382 11.16 -17.91 18.35
CA HIS A 382 11.82 -18.29 17.11
C HIS A 382 10.86 -18.91 16.11
N THR A 383 11.00 -18.48 14.86
CA THR A 383 10.31 -19.06 13.71
C THR A 383 11.21 -20.14 13.11
N SER A 384 10.66 -21.33 12.89
CA SER A 384 11.35 -22.45 12.26
C SER A 384 11.00 -22.48 10.77
N TYR A 385 11.99 -22.73 9.91
CA TYR A 385 11.81 -22.79 8.46
C TYR A 385 12.44 -24.07 7.93
N LYS A 386 11.71 -24.81 7.10
CA LYS A 386 12.10 -26.11 6.55
C LYS A 386 12.39 -26.02 5.07
N ARG A 387 13.46 -26.68 4.62
CA ARG A 387 13.88 -26.68 3.21
C ARG A 387 12.80 -27.26 2.30
N ASN A 388 12.44 -26.51 1.28
CA ASN A 388 11.61 -27.00 0.17
C ASN A 388 12.40 -28.05 -0.64
N THR A 389 11.71 -29.01 -1.26
CA THR A 389 12.33 -30.18 -1.89
C THR A 389 13.50 -29.83 -2.81
N ALA A 390 14.68 -30.37 -2.51
CA ALA A 390 15.91 -30.03 -3.20
C ALA A 390 15.87 -30.43 -4.69
N SER A 391 16.25 -29.50 -5.55
CA SER A 391 16.67 -29.82 -6.92
C SER A 391 17.96 -30.67 -6.87
N ASN A 392 18.12 -31.62 -7.82
CA ASN A 392 19.32 -32.46 -7.95
C ASN A 392 20.53 -31.64 -8.47
N CYS A 393 20.97 -30.69 -7.66
CA CYS A 393 22.01 -29.72 -7.97
C CYS A 393 23.19 -29.91 -7.02
N SER A 394 24.41 -29.77 -7.55
CA SER A 394 25.59 -29.68 -6.70
C SER A 394 25.50 -28.41 -5.86
N ARG A 395 25.76 -28.55 -4.55
CA ARG A 395 25.80 -27.48 -3.55
C ARG A 395 27.06 -27.64 -2.73
N SER A 396 27.58 -26.52 -2.25
CA SER A 396 28.63 -26.46 -1.23
C SER A 396 28.27 -27.33 -0.02
N ASN A 397 29.28 -27.89 0.65
CA ASN A 397 29.12 -28.70 1.87
C ASN A 397 28.44 -27.93 3.03
N VAL A 398 28.32 -26.61 2.93
CA VAL A 398 27.64 -25.75 3.91
C VAL A 398 26.13 -25.80 3.72
N ILE A 399 25.64 -25.64 2.49
CA ILE A 399 24.19 -25.60 2.19
C ILE A 399 23.63 -27.00 1.91
N ARG A 400 24.42 -27.92 1.36
CA ARG A 400 23.94 -29.26 0.97
C ARG A 400 23.22 -29.98 2.12
N ASP A 401 23.81 -29.93 3.31
CA ASP A 401 23.35 -30.69 4.49
C ASP A 401 22.47 -29.84 5.43
N LEU A 402 22.19 -28.58 5.05
CA LEU A 402 21.27 -27.69 5.76
C LEU A 402 19.82 -28.09 5.46
N MET A 403 19.04 -28.37 6.50
CA MET A 403 17.65 -28.82 6.35
C MET A 403 16.63 -27.85 6.96
N ASN A 404 16.98 -27.15 8.04
CA ASN A 404 16.09 -26.17 8.66
C ASN A 404 16.86 -24.94 9.16
N ILE A 405 16.15 -23.84 9.34
CA ILE A 405 16.67 -22.54 9.80
C ILE A 405 15.80 -22.06 10.96
N ARG A 406 16.40 -21.43 11.97
CA ARG A 406 15.70 -20.80 13.08
C ARG A 406 16.00 -19.30 13.11
N VAL A 407 14.96 -18.48 13.11
CA VAL A 407 15.07 -17.02 13.17
C VAL A 407 14.48 -16.52 14.47
N PHE A 408 15.34 -15.99 15.34
CA PHE A 408 15.00 -15.40 16.62
C PHE A 408 14.66 -13.93 16.45
N SER A 409 13.53 -13.52 17.01
CA SER A 409 13.08 -12.14 16.99
C SER A 409 12.31 -11.83 18.26
N ARG A 410 12.62 -10.70 18.88
CA ARG A 410 11.69 -10.08 19.83
C ARG A 410 10.50 -9.53 19.05
N ARG A 411 9.31 -9.60 19.65
CA ARG A 411 8.11 -8.96 19.09
C ARG A 411 8.39 -7.50 18.80
N LEU A 412 7.97 -7.00 17.65
CA LEU A 412 8.06 -5.56 17.36
C LEU A 412 6.92 -4.84 18.08
N ASP A 413 7.23 -4.17 19.20
CA ASP A 413 6.23 -3.40 19.95
C ASP A 413 5.79 -2.18 19.14
N ALA A 414 4.47 -2.01 19.00
CA ALA A 414 3.86 -0.98 18.16
C ALA A 414 4.19 0.47 18.60
N ASP A 415 4.55 0.65 19.87
CA ASP A 415 4.84 1.93 20.51
C ASP A 415 6.34 2.21 20.68
N THR A 416 7.22 1.38 20.11
CA THR A 416 8.65 1.73 20.06
C THR A 416 8.82 2.87 19.06
N GLU A 417 8.98 4.11 19.54
CA GLU A 417 9.44 5.23 18.71
C GLU A 417 10.76 4.84 18.05
N GLN A 418 10.68 4.51 16.76
CA GLN A 418 11.85 4.17 15.95
C GLN A 418 12.54 5.48 15.56
N ASP A 419 13.22 6.08 16.54
CA ASP A 419 13.92 7.37 16.58
C ASP A 419 13.48 8.38 15.51
N HIS A 420 12.66 9.35 15.92
CA HIS A 420 12.05 10.35 15.03
C HIS A 420 13.04 11.37 14.42
N ASN A 421 14.35 11.12 14.52
CA ASN A 421 15.43 11.87 13.89
C ASN A 421 16.16 11.01 12.85
N ASP A 422 15.56 10.83 11.68
CA ASP A 422 16.39 10.59 10.49
C ASP A 422 15.73 11.08 9.19
N THR A 423 16.55 11.74 8.37
CA THR A 423 16.12 12.30 7.09
C THR A 423 15.69 11.17 6.16
N LEU A 424 14.60 11.37 5.41
CA LEU A 424 13.95 10.35 4.58
C LEU A 424 14.80 9.96 3.35
N LEU A 425 15.85 9.19 3.61
CA LEU A 425 16.81 8.68 2.63
C LEU A 425 16.25 7.42 1.95
N LEU A 426 16.26 7.45 0.62
CA LEU A 426 16.24 6.24 -0.21
C LEU A 426 17.50 5.44 0.10
N GLY A 427 17.38 4.44 0.97
CA GLY A 427 18.53 3.71 1.46
C GLY A 427 18.19 2.39 2.12
N ILE A 428 19.17 1.51 2.08
CA ILE A 428 19.28 0.32 2.90
C ILE A 428 19.97 0.77 4.20
N LYS A 429 19.45 0.41 5.38
CA LYS A 429 20.21 0.57 6.63
C LYS A 429 20.70 -0.78 7.15
N PRO A 430 21.90 -0.83 7.77
CA PRO A 430 22.35 -1.98 8.52
C PRO A 430 21.45 -2.20 9.74
N VAL A 431 21.13 -3.46 10.04
CA VAL A 431 20.51 -3.88 11.28
C VAL A 431 21.63 -4.33 12.22
N TYR A 432 21.92 -3.50 13.22
CA TYR A 432 22.96 -3.78 14.21
C TYR A 432 22.49 -4.81 15.23
N GLY A 433 23.38 -5.75 15.59
CA GLY A 433 23.06 -6.83 16.51
C GLY A 433 22.10 -7.85 15.89
N LEU A 434 22.41 -8.35 14.69
CA LEU A 434 21.93 -9.62 14.17
C LEU A 434 23.14 -10.47 13.75
N SER A 435 23.11 -11.75 14.08
CA SER A 435 24.19 -12.73 13.88
C SER A 435 23.69 -13.96 13.12
N LEU A 436 24.59 -14.57 12.34
CA LEU A 436 24.32 -15.79 11.56
C LEU A 436 25.32 -16.87 11.96
N HIS A 437 24.83 -17.97 12.54
CA HIS A 437 25.69 -19.10 12.91
C HIS A 437 25.10 -20.44 12.52
N MET A 438 25.93 -21.27 11.90
CA MET A 438 25.63 -22.68 11.67
C MET A 438 25.89 -23.47 12.95
N THR A 439 24.95 -24.33 13.33
CA THR A 439 25.05 -25.20 14.51
C THR A 439 24.41 -26.55 14.22
N ASP A 440 24.89 -27.59 14.90
CA ASP A 440 24.37 -28.95 14.78
C ASP A 440 23.44 -29.21 15.97
N PHE A 441 22.18 -29.58 15.70
CA PHE A 441 21.20 -29.90 16.73
C PHE A 441 20.81 -31.37 16.59
N ASN A 442 21.37 -32.19 17.49
CA ASN A 442 21.58 -33.64 17.33
C ASN A 442 22.49 -34.01 16.14
N ASP A 443 23.16 -35.15 16.28
CA ASP A 443 24.30 -35.66 15.48
C ASP A 443 24.02 -35.96 13.98
N THR A 444 22.87 -35.50 13.47
CA THR A 444 22.32 -35.86 12.15
C THR A 444 21.74 -34.68 11.35
N SER A 445 21.68 -33.45 11.90
CA SER A 445 21.09 -32.30 11.19
C SER A 445 21.74 -30.95 11.51
N ARG A 446 22.15 -30.23 10.45
CA ARG A 446 22.66 -28.86 10.51
C ARG A 446 21.53 -27.83 10.43
N TYR A 447 21.68 -26.75 11.19
CA TYR A 447 20.76 -25.62 11.22
C TYR A 447 21.52 -24.29 11.10
N TYR A 448 20.92 -23.29 10.45
CA TYR A 448 21.33 -21.90 10.61
C TYR A 448 20.46 -21.23 11.68
N MET A 449 21.13 -20.57 12.62
CA MET A 449 20.54 -19.73 13.65
C MET A 449 20.74 -18.28 13.24
N ILE A 450 19.66 -17.49 13.27
CA ILE A 450 19.67 -16.06 13.01
C ILE A 450 19.17 -15.37 14.28
N GLU A 451 20.06 -14.78 15.08
CA GLU A 451 19.69 -14.20 16.37
C GLU A 451 20.28 -12.81 16.60
N SER A 452 19.87 -12.13 17.68
CA SER A 452 20.39 -10.80 18.01
C SER A 452 21.62 -10.85 18.91
N ASP A 453 22.81 -11.09 18.35
CA ASP A 453 24.10 -11.05 19.08
C ASP A 453 24.99 -9.86 18.61
N PRO A 454 25.21 -8.83 19.47
CA PRO A 454 26.08 -7.69 19.15
C PRO A 454 27.59 -8.01 19.24
N SER A 455 28.00 -9.21 19.65
CA SER A 455 29.41 -9.57 19.85
C SER A 455 30.14 -10.09 18.59
N ARG A 456 29.46 -10.21 17.44
CA ARG A 456 29.96 -10.91 16.25
C ARG A 456 29.81 -10.14 14.94
N SER A 457 30.67 -10.46 13.98
CA SER A 457 30.90 -9.71 12.74
C SER A 457 29.93 -9.99 11.59
N THR A 458 28.68 -10.33 11.87
CA THR A 458 27.63 -10.47 10.86
C THR A 458 27.04 -9.10 10.55
N VAL A 459 26.77 -8.82 9.27
CA VAL A 459 26.07 -7.59 8.86
C VAL A 459 24.75 -7.97 8.19
N CYS A 460 23.66 -7.52 8.79
CA CYS A 460 22.31 -7.63 8.25
C CYS A 460 21.81 -6.26 7.80
N TYR A 461 20.80 -6.27 6.93
CA TYR A 461 20.27 -5.08 6.27
C TYR A 461 18.77 -5.20 6.01
N GLN A 462 18.05 -4.08 6.09
CA GLN A 462 16.61 -4.01 5.82
C GLN A 462 16.23 -2.84 4.88
N LYS A 463 15.06 -2.98 4.25
CA LYS A 463 14.52 -2.08 3.22
C LYS A 463 13.45 -1.15 3.83
N TYR A 464 13.74 0.15 3.90
CA TYR A 464 12.96 1.14 4.66
C TYR A 464 11.45 1.23 4.34
N LYS A 465 10.69 1.79 5.29
CA LYS A 465 9.24 2.02 5.20
C LYS A 465 8.91 3.01 4.09
N PHE A 466 8.50 2.51 2.92
CA PHE A 466 7.94 3.32 1.84
C PHE A 466 6.51 3.75 2.20
N ILE A 467 6.30 5.03 2.58
CA ILE A 467 4.96 5.50 2.96
C ILE A 467 4.08 5.75 1.73
N ARG A 468 3.08 4.85 1.67
CA ARG A 468 2.05 4.44 0.69
C ARG A 468 0.66 5.15 0.59
N SER A 469 0.49 6.47 0.40
CA SER A 469 -0.80 7.17 0.73
C SER A 469 -1.48 8.07 -0.35
N LYS A 470 -2.53 7.59 -1.06
CA LYS A 470 -2.97 7.95 -2.44
C LYS A 470 -3.54 9.35 -2.72
#